data_AF-A0A7J3XTD0-F1
#
_entry.id   AF-A0A7J3XTD0-F1
#
_cell.length_a   1.000
_cell.length_b   1.000
_cell.length_c   1.000
_cell.angle_alpha   90.00
_cell.angle_beta   90.00
_cell.angle_gamma   90.00
#
_symmetry.space_group_name_H-M   'P 1'
#
loop_
_entity.id
_entity.type
_entity.pdbx_description
1 polymer ?
#
loop_
_entity_poly.entity_id
_entity_poly.type
_entity_poly.pdbx_seq_one_letter_code
_entity_poly.pdbx_strand_id
1 'polypeptide(L)'
;MCKVLDLFCGAGGFSLGFVMEDFEVLLGVDVDWIVAETYKENLKVNVLCEDIRDIHSLDLKDVVGDDVDVIIASPPCEPFTGANPRREVDVLSRLYGDEVGRLFLHAIRIIGDLRPRLFIIENVPSILEPSLKEAIKHELKVVGYPEVYFNVLYAEDYGTPSHRKRVFVSNFKLRPRPIKKIVTVNEALAGLPDPEEINDVPNHVIKPLPPKKLKKIARLKWGEGLVLYKGAGKKVLPNWIRLHPFKLAPTVLGSSRFVHPYENRLLTVREQARLMGFPDEFVF
;
A
#
# COMPACT_ATOMS: atom_id res chain seq x y z
N MET A 1 23.75 -4.10 -11.51
CA MET A 1 22.35 -4.32 -11.10
C MET A 1 21.79 -2.95 -10.73
N CYS A 2 20.53 -2.64 -11.03
CA CYS A 2 19.98 -1.33 -10.64
C CYS A 2 19.65 -1.35 -9.16
N LYS A 3 20.13 -0.35 -8.42
CA LYS A 3 20.02 -0.26 -6.96
C LYS A 3 18.82 0.56 -6.51
N VAL A 4 18.07 0.05 -5.55
CA VAL A 4 16.80 0.62 -5.07
C VAL A 4 16.88 0.95 -3.58
N LEU A 5 16.42 2.14 -3.22
CA LEU A 5 16.12 2.55 -1.84
C LEU A 5 14.60 2.70 -1.69
N ASP A 6 14.02 2.06 -0.67
CA ASP A 6 12.57 2.10 -0.41
C ASP A 6 12.25 2.91 0.85
N LEU A 7 11.60 4.06 0.68
CA LEU A 7 11.18 4.93 1.77
C LEU A 7 9.72 4.66 2.16
N PHE A 8 9.44 4.55 3.46
CA PHE A 8 8.13 4.10 3.96
C PHE A 8 7.78 2.71 3.43
N CYS A 9 8.71 1.78 3.59
CA CYS A 9 8.70 0.50 2.89
C CYS A 9 7.57 -0.44 3.34
N GLY A 10 7.01 -0.20 4.53
CA GLY A 10 6.01 -1.08 5.14
C GLY A 10 6.50 -2.52 5.21
N ALA A 11 5.60 -3.46 4.98
CA ALA A 11 5.97 -4.88 4.89
C ALA A 11 6.81 -5.22 3.64
N GLY A 12 6.98 -4.30 2.67
CA GLY A 12 7.83 -4.53 1.49
C GLY A 12 7.10 -4.93 0.21
N GLY A 13 5.78 -4.75 0.13
CA GLY A 13 5.03 -5.08 -1.08
C GLY A 13 5.46 -4.31 -2.33
N PHE A 14 5.92 -3.05 -2.17
CA PHE A 14 6.43 -2.26 -3.30
C PHE A 14 7.82 -2.75 -3.72
N SER A 15 8.74 -2.92 -2.76
CA SER A 15 10.07 -3.51 -2.98
C SER A 15 10.02 -4.91 -3.60
N LEU A 16 9.07 -5.76 -3.20
CA LEU A 16 8.93 -7.14 -3.72
C LEU A 16 8.83 -7.16 -5.25
N GLY A 17 8.07 -6.24 -5.84
CA GLY A 17 7.94 -6.15 -7.30
C GLY A 17 9.28 -5.82 -8.00
N PHE A 18 10.17 -5.08 -7.35
CA PHE A 18 11.51 -4.80 -7.86
C PHE A 18 12.44 -6.00 -7.69
N VAL A 19 12.38 -6.69 -6.54
CA VAL A 19 13.15 -7.92 -6.29
C VAL A 19 12.80 -9.00 -7.32
N MET A 20 11.52 -9.14 -7.69
CA MET A 20 11.06 -10.09 -8.71
C MET A 20 11.60 -9.78 -10.12
N GLU A 21 12.06 -8.56 -10.37
CA GLU A 21 12.65 -8.10 -11.64
C GLU A 21 14.18 -7.92 -11.53
N ASP A 22 14.81 -8.63 -10.60
CA ASP A 22 16.27 -8.67 -10.37
C ASP A 22 16.92 -7.31 -10.04
N PHE A 23 16.15 -6.38 -9.44
CA PHE A 23 16.72 -5.17 -8.85
C PHE A 23 17.34 -5.47 -7.48
N GLU A 24 18.41 -4.75 -7.16
CA GLU A 24 19.07 -4.84 -5.86
C GLU A 24 18.42 -3.83 -4.91
N VAL A 25 17.58 -4.29 -3.99
CA VAL A 25 17.05 -3.42 -2.94
C VAL A 25 18.07 -3.32 -1.82
N LEU A 26 18.63 -2.12 -1.63
CA LEU A 26 19.73 -1.86 -0.72
C LEU A 26 19.26 -1.73 0.74
N LEU A 27 18.18 -1.00 0.93
CA LEU A 27 17.68 -0.61 2.25
C LEU A 27 16.19 -0.26 2.16
N GLY A 28 15.42 -0.73 3.15
CA GLY A 28 14.10 -0.18 3.46
C GLY A 28 14.20 0.85 4.58
N VAL A 29 13.31 1.84 4.59
CA VAL A 29 13.15 2.80 5.70
C VAL A 29 11.70 2.77 6.14
N ASP A 30 11.45 2.49 7.41
CA ASP A 30 10.13 2.60 8.01
C ASP A 30 10.26 2.92 9.50
N VAL A 31 9.21 3.46 10.11
CA VAL A 31 9.22 3.81 11.55
C VAL A 31 8.69 2.65 12.41
N ASP A 32 7.92 1.73 11.83
CA ASP A 32 7.30 0.62 12.56
C ASP A 32 8.21 -0.63 12.53
N TRP A 33 8.73 -0.99 13.71
CA TRP A 33 9.63 -2.14 13.85
C TRP A 33 8.97 -3.47 13.48
N ILE A 34 7.64 -3.60 13.63
CA ILE A 34 6.92 -4.83 13.29
C ILE A 34 6.94 -5.04 11.78
N VAL A 35 6.64 -3.99 11.00
CA VAL A 35 6.66 -4.10 9.53
C VAL A 35 8.09 -4.22 9.01
N ALA A 36 9.06 -3.62 9.70
CA ALA A 36 10.48 -3.78 9.39
C ALA A 36 10.95 -5.24 9.56
N GLU A 37 10.50 -5.94 10.60
CA GLU A 37 10.75 -7.37 10.78
C GLU A 37 10.11 -8.19 9.65
N THR A 38 8.85 -7.91 9.30
CA THR A 38 8.18 -8.55 8.16
C THR A 38 8.96 -8.32 6.85
N TYR A 39 9.38 -7.09 6.59
CA TYR A 39 10.16 -6.72 5.40
C TYR A 39 11.45 -7.52 5.32
N LYS A 40 12.21 -7.56 6.42
CA LYS A 40 13.49 -8.28 6.51
C LYS A 40 13.31 -9.78 6.35
N GLU A 41 12.25 -10.35 6.94
CA GLU A 41 11.98 -11.78 6.82
C GLU A 41 11.71 -12.18 5.38
N ASN A 42 10.99 -11.38 4.61
CA ASN A 42 10.64 -11.74 3.23
C ASN A 42 11.72 -11.40 2.22
N LEU A 43 12.27 -10.18 2.29
CA LEU A 43 13.16 -9.67 1.25
C LEU A 43 14.63 -9.94 1.56
N LYS A 44 14.96 -10.34 2.80
CA LYS A 44 16.33 -10.53 3.30
C LYS A 44 17.19 -9.27 3.15
N VAL A 45 16.55 -8.11 3.17
CA VAL A 45 17.15 -6.77 3.10
C VAL A 45 16.98 -6.08 4.44
N ASN A 46 17.98 -5.29 4.85
CA ASN A 46 17.92 -4.55 6.10
C ASN A 46 16.93 -3.39 6.02
N VAL A 47 16.38 -3.02 7.18
CA VAL A 47 15.52 -1.85 7.32
C VAL A 47 16.14 -0.91 8.34
N LEU A 48 16.26 0.36 7.99
CA LEU A 48 16.52 1.42 8.94
C LEU A 48 15.19 1.78 9.60
N CYS A 49 15.00 1.27 10.81
CA CYS A 49 13.79 1.47 11.60
C CYS A 49 13.83 2.83 12.30
N GLU A 50 13.56 3.91 11.57
CA GLU A 50 13.66 5.29 12.05
C GLU A 50 12.63 6.21 11.37
N ASP A 51 12.25 7.27 12.07
CA ASP A 51 11.43 8.31 11.46
C ASP A 51 12.24 9.12 10.44
N ILE A 52 11.75 9.18 9.20
CA ILE A 52 12.39 9.92 8.11
C ILE A 52 12.62 11.42 8.40
N ARG A 53 11.91 11.99 9.39
CA ARG A 53 12.13 13.35 9.88
C ARG A 53 13.51 13.52 10.51
N ASP A 54 14.01 12.47 11.14
CA ASP A 54 15.24 12.46 11.92
C ASP A 54 16.43 11.88 11.14
N ILE A 55 16.20 11.35 9.92
CA ILE A 55 17.23 10.79 9.06
C ILE A 55 17.92 11.88 8.22
N HIS A 56 19.23 12.04 8.38
CA HIS A 56 20.02 12.88 7.48
C HIS A 56 20.43 12.09 6.22
N SER A 57 20.45 12.76 5.07
CA SER A 57 20.73 12.09 3.78
C SER A 57 22.16 11.57 3.67
N LEU A 58 23.10 12.14 4.46
CA LEU A 58 24.47 11.61 4.58
C LEU A 58 24.50 10.26 5.29
N ASP A 59 23.69 10.08 6.35
CA ASP A 59 23.62 8.81 7.07
C ASP A 59 23.10 7.69 6.14
N LEU A 60 22.16 8.01 5.26
CA LEU A 60 21.71 7.07 4.23
C LEU A 60 22.85 6.74 3.26
N LYS A 61 23.59 7.74 2.77
CA LYS A 61 24.73 7.51 1.85
C LYS A 61 25.80 6.62 2.45
N ASP A 62 26.08 6.75 3.75
CA ASP A 62 27.05 5.90 4.43
C ASP A 62 26.62 4.41 4.43
N VAL A 63 25.31 4.15 4.39
CA VAL A 63 24.74 2.80 4.36
C VAL A 63 24.58 2.26 2.94
N VAL A 64 24.04 3.06 2.03
CA VAL A 64 23.64 2.62 0.68
C VAL A 64 24.68 2.94 -0.41
N GLY A 65 25.69 3.74 -0.08
CA GLY A 65 26.69 4.26 -1.00
C GLY A 65 26.18 5.43 -1.86
N ASP A 66 27.02 5.87 -2.80
CA ASP A 66 26.72 7.01 -3.69
C ASP A 66 25.85 6.64 -4.91
N ASP A 67 25.64 5.34 -5.17
CA ASP A 67 25.06 4.83 -6.42
C ASP A 67 23.59 4.37 -6.28
N VAL A 68 22.69 5.19 -5.74
CA VAL A 68 21.25 4.86 -5.72
C VAL A 68 20.63 5.17 -7.09
N ASP A 69 20.29 4.13 -7.86
CA ASP A 69 19.66 4.31 -9.18
C ASP A 69 18.19 4.72 -9.08
N VAL A 70 17.47 4.14 -8.13
CA VAL A 70 16.01 4.27 -7.99
C VAL A 70 15.66 4.54 -6.52
N ILE A 71 14.82 5.55 -6.29
CA ILE A 71 14.13 5.71 -5.01
C ILE A 71 12.65 5.44 -5.22
N ILE A 72 12.11 4.47 -4.49
CA ILE A 72 10.66 4.30 -4.36
C ILE A 72 10.22 4.83 -2.99
N ALA A 73 9.02 5.37 -2.93
CA ALA A 73 8.47 5.89 -1.68
C ALA A 73 6.96 5.68 -1.59
N SER A 74 6.47 5.32 -0.41
CA SER A 74 5.03 5.19 -0.11
C SER A 74 4.63 6.01 1.12
N PRO A 75 4.81 7.36 1.10
CA PRO A 75 4.52 8.19 2.26
C PRO A 75 3.05 8.05 2.70
N PRO A 76 2.76 8.16 4.00
CA PRO A 76 1.41 7.93 4.53
C PRO A 76 0.33 8.72 3.80
N CYS A 77 -0.80 8.07 3.52
CA CYS A 77 -1.88 8.62 2.70
C CYS A 77 -3.04 9.20 3.49
N GLU A 78 -3.02 9.06 4.83
CA GLU A 78 -4.01 9.49 5.80
C GLU A 78 -4.44 10.96 5.63
N PRO A 79 -3.53 11.92 5.34
CA PRO A 79 -3.89 13.32 5.09
C PRO A 79 -4.66 13.52 3.79
N PHE A 80 -4.58 12.58 2.84
CA PHE A 80 -5.14 12.74 1.50
C PHE A 80 -6.41 11.90 1.31
N THR A 81 -6.50 10.74 1.96
CA THR A 81 -7.56 9.76 1.75
C THR A 81 -8.93 10.23 2.22
N GLY A 82 -9.94 10.04 1.37
CA GLY A 82 -11.34 10.28 1.73
C GLY A 82 -11.90 9.33 2.80
N ALA A 83 -11.16 8.28 3.17
CA ALA A 83 -11.53 7.40 4.28
C ALA A 83 -11.24 8.02 5.65
N ASN A 84 -10.37 9.04 5.74
CA ASN A 84 -10.02 9.70 6.99
C ASN A 84 -11.06 10.79 7.33
N PRO A 85 -11.87 10.64 8.41
CA PRO A 85 -12.85 11.65 8.79
C PRO A 85 -12.21 12.94 9.35
N ARG A 86 -10.94 12.89 9.77
CA ARG A 86 -10.17 14.02 10.31
C ARG A 86 -9.33 14.74 9.26
N ARG A 87 -9.50 14.38 7.97
CA ARG A 87 -8.78 15.00 6.86
C ARG A 87 -9.00 16.50 6.83
N GLU A 88 -7.92 17.27 6.67
CA GLU A 88 -7.98 18.73 6.53
C GLU A 88 -8.92 19.18 5.40
N VAL A 89 -9.68 20.23 5.66
CA VAL A 89 -10.64 20.77 4.69
C VAL A 89 -9.88 21.52 3.60
N ASP A 90 -8.95 22.39 4.00
CA ASP A 90 -8.06 23.06 3.08
C ASP A 90 -7.10 22.05 2.43
N VAL A 91 -7.01 22.09 1.11
CA VAL A 91 -6.32 21.06 0.32
C VAL A 91 -4.81 21.18 0.46
N LEU A 92 -4.28 22.41 0.55
CA LEU A 92 -2.84 22.64 0.69
C LEU A 92 -2.35 22.35 2.11
N SER A 93 -3.18 22.63 3.12
CA SER A 93 -2.92 22.23 4.50
C SER A 93 -2.71 20.73 4.66
N ARG A 94 -3.29 19.87 3.81
CA ARG A 94 -3.03 18.42 3.82
C ARG A 94 -1.57 18.05 3.52
N LEU A 95 -0.82 18.90 2.81
CA LEU A 95 0.59 18.69 2.49
C LEU A 95 1.51 19.50 3.40
N TYR A 96 1.18 20.77 3.60
CA TYR A 96 2.07 21.72 4.30
C TYR A 96 1.75 21.90 5.78
N GLY A 97 0.48 21.74 6.18
CA GLY A 97 0.03 21.99 7.55
C GLY A 97 -0.06 20.72 8.40
N ASP A 98 -0.52 19.62 7.80
CA ASP A 98 -0.66 18.32 8.45
C ASP A 98 0.72 17.67 8.67
N GLU A 99 1.01 17.24 9.90
CA GLU A 99 2.31 16.67 10.26
C GLU A 99 2.64 15.39 9.49
N VAL A 100 1.63 14.55 9.27
CA VAL A 100 1.75 13.32 8.48
C VAL A 100 1.84 13.67 6.99
N GLY A 101 1.15 14.72 6.56
CA GLY A 101 1.23 15.26 5.19
C GLY A 101 2.64 15.68 4.81
N ARG A 102 3.34 16.33 5.74
CA ARG A 102 4.73 16.77 5.56
C ARG A 102 5.71 15.62 5.36
N LEU A 103 5.39 14.39 5.74
CA LEU A 103 6.23 13.22 5.44
C LEU A 103 6.44 13.02 3.93
N PHE A 104 5.48 13.43 3.10
CA PHE A 104 5.66 13.49 1.65
C PHE A 104 6.81 14.44 1.25
N LEU A 105 6.93 15.59 1.92
CA LEU A 105 8.01 16.55 1.71
C LEU A 105 9.38 16.00 2.16
N HIS A 106 9.41 15.19 3.23
CA HIS A 106 10.63 14.49 3.63
C HIS A 106 11.06 13.45 2.59
N ALA A 107 10.13 12.76 1.93
CA ALA A 107 10.45 11.91 0.78
C ALA A 107 11.10 12.71 -0.37
N ILE A 108 10.50 13.87 -0.71
CA ILE A 108 11.04 14.78 -1.74
C ILE A 108 12.43 15.29 -1.36
N ARG A 109 12.67 15.61 -0.08
CA ARG A 109 13.99 16.00 0.44
C ARG A 109 15.04 14.92 0.18
N ILE A 110 14.78 13.68 0.59
CA ILE A 110 15.72 12.57 0.37
C ILE A 110 15.98 12.35 -1.13
N ILE A 111 14.93 12.41 -1.96
CA ILE A 111 15.06 12.34 -3.42
C ILE A 111 15.95 13.48 -3.96
N GLY A 112 15.77 14.70 -3.47
CA GLY A 112 16.57 15.86 -3.83
C GLY A 112 18.05 15.76 -3.44
N ASP A 113 18.32 15.19 -2.28
CA ASP A 113 19.66 15.07 -1.71
C ASP A 113 20.45 13.92 -2.34
N LEU A 114 19.80 12.78 -2.58
CA LEU A 114 20.43 11.59 -3.18
C LEU A 114 20.41 11.60 -4.71
N ARG A 115 19.53 12.42 -5.33
CA ARG A 115 19.42 12.61 -6.78
C ARG A 115 19.43 11.30 -7.59
N PRO A 116 18.53 10.35 -7.30
CA PRO A 116 18.48 9.10 -8.05
C PRO A 116 18.16 9.34 -9.52
N ARG A 117 18.58 8.42 -10.39
CA ARG A 117 18.23 8.48 -11.81
C ARG A 117 16.71 8.41 -12.01
N LEU A 118 16.02 7.59 -11.21
CA LEU A 118 14.57 7.46 -11.23
C LEU A 118 13.99 7.60 -9.82
N PHE A 119 12.82 8.22 -9.70
CA PHE A 119 12.03 8.12 -8.49
C PHE A 119 10.59 7.73 -8.79
N ILE A 120 9.94 7.05 -7.83
CA ILE A 120 8.53 6.73 -7.88
C ILE A 120 7.91 6.91 -6.50
N ILE A 121 6.98 7.84 -6.35
CA ILE A 121 6.20 8.02 -5.13
C ILE A 121 4.79 7.49 -5.37
N GLU A 122 4.38 6.47 -4.62
CA GLU A 122 3.01 5.94 -4.63
C GLU A 122 2.11 6.72 -3.66
N ASN A 123 0.88 7.02 -4.07
CA ASN A 123 -0.15 7.52 -3.17
C ASN A 123 -1.58 7.32 -3.71
N VAL A 124 -2.57 7.77 -2.95
CA VAL A 124 -3.99 7.71 -3.30
C VAL A 124 -4.40 8.76 -4.35
N PRO A 125 -5.46 8.52 -5.16
CA PRO A 125 -5.92 9.45 -6.20
C PRO A 125 -6.22 10.88 -5.77
N SER A 126 -6.46 11.13 -4.48
CA SER A 126 -6.71 12.47 -3.95
C SER A 126 -5.54 13.43 -4.12
N ILE A 127 -4.30 12.95 -4.32
CA ILE A 127 -3.17 13.82 -4.65
C ILE A 127 -3.27 14.51 -6.02
N LEU A 128 -4.24 14.10 -6.85
CA LEU A 128 -4.53 14.71 -8.14
C LEU A 128 -5.41 15.97 -8.05
N GLU A 129 -5.90 16.32 -6.87
CA GLU A 129 -6.62 17.58 -6.65
C GLU A 129 -5.75 18.75 -7.17
N PRO A 130 -6.27 19.69 -8.00
CA PRO A 130 -5.44 20.59 -8.80
C PRO A 130 -4.38 21.37 -8.02
N SER A 131 -4.74 21.95 -6.87
CA SER A 131 -3.81 22.71 -6.03
C SER A 131 -2.71 21.84 -5.42
N LEU A 132 -3.07 20.65 -4.95
CA LEU A 132 -2.13 19.69 -4.36
C LEU A 132 -1.17 19.13 -5.43
N LYS A 133 -1.69 18.81 -6.61
CA LYS A 133 -0.89 18.35 -7.75
C LYS A 133 0.16 19.39 -8.16
N GLU A 134 -0.24 20.66 -8.28
CA GLU A 134 0.71 21.73 -8.64
C GLU A 134 1.71 22.03 -7.51
N ALA A 135 1.30 21.92 -6.24
CA ALA A 135 2.22 22.02 -5.11
C ALA A 135 3.29 20.92 -5.14
N ILE A 136 2.90 19.65 -5.31
CA ILE A 136 3.84 18.52 -5.41
C ILE A 136 4.81 18.72 -6.60
N LYS A 137 4.31 19.18 -7.75
CA LYS A 137 5.16 19.49 -8.91
C LYS A 137 6.15 20.62 -8.61
N HIS A 138 5.73 21.63 -7.87
CA HIS A 138 6.59 22.72 -7.45
C HIS A 138 7.72 22.22 -6.55
N GLU A 139 7.41 21.45 -5.50
CA GLU A 139 8.41 20.91 -4.57
C GLU A 139 9.42 20.00 -5.29
N LEU A 140 8.96 19.10 -6.16
CA LEU A 140 9.85 18.25 -6.98
C LEU A 140 10.73 19.06 -7.94
N LYS A 141 10.18 20.14 -8.52
CA LYS A 141 10.95 21.05 -9.38
C LYS A 141 12.04 21.78 -8.59
N VAL A 142 11.74 22.22 -7.37
CA VAL A 142 12.72 22.92 -6.49
C VAL A 142 13.91 22.01 -6.19
N VAL A 143 13.68 20.71 -5.97
CA VAL A 143 14.76 19.75 -5.72
C VAL A 143 15.45 19.19 -6.98
N GLY A 144 15.12 19.72 -8.16
CA GLY A 144 15.85 19.44 -9.40
C GLY A 144 15.16 18.50 -10.39
N TYR A 145 13.87 18.16 -10.20
CA TYR A 145 13.09 17.35 -11.13
C TYR A 145 11.98 18.17 -11.82
N PRO A 146 12.29 18.87 -12.94
CA PRO A 146 11.33 19.75 -13.61
C PRO A 146 10.23 19.00 -14.37
N GLU A 147 10.48 17.76 -14.78
CA GLU A 147 9.52 16.91 -15.49
C GLU A 147 8.97 15.83 -14.56
N VAL A 148 7.70 15.97 -14.19
CA VAL A 148 7.02 15.06 -13.26
C VAL A 148 5.71 14.58 -13.88
N TYR A 149 5.49 13.27 -13.81
CA TYR A 149 4.30 12.60 -14.31
C TYR A 149 3.49 12.03 -13.15
N PHE A 150 2.17 12.14 -13.26
CA PHE A 150 1.21 11.55 -12.33
C PHE A 150 0.50 10.41 -13.05
N ASN A 151 0.96 9.18 -12.80
CA ASN A 151 0.51 8.00 -13.52
C ASN A 151 -0.58 7.30 -12.71
N VAL A 152 -1.78 7.19 -13.28
CA VAL A 152 -2.92 6.55 -12.60
C VAL A 152 -3.03 5.11 -13.07
N LEU A 153 -2.89 4.16 -12.16
CA LEU A 153 -2.99 2.74 -12.45
C LEU A 153 -4.10 2.10 -11.59
N TYR A 154 -4.76 1.09 -12.15
CA TYR A 154 -5.74 0.25 -11.47
C TYR A 154 -5.12 -1.13 -11.29
N ALA A 155 -4.96 -1.61 -10.05
CA ALA A 155 -4.27 -2.87 -9.79
C ALA A 155 -5.00 -4.07 -10.45
N GLU A 156 -6.32 -3.97 -10.58
CA GLU A 156 -7.14 -4.98 -11.29
C GLU A 156 -6.77 -5.13 -12.77
N ASP A 157 -6.24 -4.08 -13.42
CA ASP A 157 -5.73 -4.16 -14.79
C ASP A 157 -4.45 -4.99 -14.89
N TYR A 158 -3.82 -5.33 -13.75
CA TYR A 158 -2.58 -6.11 -13.65
C TYR A 158 -2.78 -7.41 -12.85
N GLY A 159 -4.03 -7.88 -12.72
CA GLY A 159 -4.34 -9.17 -12.12
C GLY A 159 -4.53 -9.19 -10.61
N THR A 160 -4.49 -8.02 -9.95
CA THR A 160 -4.83 -7.95 -8.53
C THR A 160 -6.35 -8.12 -8.35
N PRO A 161 -6.83 -9.06 -7.53
CA PRO A 161 -8.25 -9.38 -7.40
C PRO A 161 -9.03 -8.39 -6.50
N SER A 162 -8.64 -7.12 -6.48
CA SER A 162 -9.33 -6.06 -5.75
C SER A 162 -9.33 -4.74 -6.51
N HIS A 163 -10.39 -3.96 -6.32
CA HIS A 163 -10.46 -2.60 -6.87
C HIS A 163 -9.45 -1.71 -6.15
N ARG A 164 -8.34 -1.37 -6.80
CA ARG A 164 -7.30 -0.56 -6.18
C ARG A 164 -6.70 0.41 -7.20
N LYS A 165 -7.23 1.63 -7.18
CA LYS A 165 -6.68 2.76 -7.93
C LYS A 165 -5.58 3.45 -7.14
N ARG A 166 -4.43 3.69 -7.78
CA ARG A 166 -3.27 4.40 -7.21
C ARG A 166 -2.65 5.38 -8.20
N VAL A 167 -1.93 6.34 -7.64
CA VAL A 167 -1.16 7.33 -8.38
C VAL A 167 0.31 7.11 -8.09
N PHE A 168 1.10 7.06 -9.15
CA PHE A 168 2.55 6.96 -9.09
C PHE A 168 3.13 8.26 -9.66
N VAL A 169 3.73 9.06 -8.80
CA VAL A 169 4.43 10.30 -9.15
C VAL A 169 5.87 9.96 -9.48
N SER A 170 6.33 10.28 -10.68
CA SER A 170 7.67 9.87 -11.15
C SER A 170 8.27 10.87 -12.13
N ASN A 171 9.59 10.85 -12.30
CA ASN A 171 10.30 11.63 -13.33
C ASN A 171 10.25 11.01 -14.74
N PHE A 172 9.49 9.94 -14.92
CA PHE A 172 9.24 9.30 -16.21
C PHE A 172 7.79 8.82 -16.30
N LYS A 173 7.27 8.64 -17.52
CA LYS A 173 5.88 8.20 -17.71
C LYS A 173 5.76 6.68 -17.64
N LEU A 174 4.98 6.19 -16.69
CA LEU A 174 4.67 4.76 -16.57
C LEU A 174 3.59 4.37 -17.59
N ARG A 175 3.90 3.38 -18.42
CA ARG A 175 2.98 2.81 -19.42
C ARG A 175 3.03 1.27 -19.42
N PRO A 176 2.85 0.61 -18.26
CA PRO A 176 2.77 -0.84 -18.24
C PRO A 176 1.58 -1.33 -19.08
N ARG A 177 1.70 -2.50 -19.68
CA ARG A 177 0.63 -3.09 -20.49
C ARG A 177 -0.35 -3.81 -19.55
N PRO A 178 -1.64 -3.46 -19.56
CA PRO A 178 -2.65 -4.21 -18.83
C PRO A 178 -2.71 -5.67 -19.25
N ILE A 179 -3.02 -6.55 -18.30
CA ILE A 179 -3.39 -7.92 -18.59
C ILE A 179 -4.91 -7.99 -18.84
N LYS A 180 -5.35 -8.84 -19.77
CA LYS A 180 -6.78 -8.96 -20.12
C LYS A 180 -7.59 -9.82 -19.13
N LYS A 181 -6.99 -10.25 -18.02
CA LYS A 181 -7.58 -11.21 -17.08
C LYS A 181 -8.01 -10.51 -15.80
N ILE A 182 -9.31 -10.57 -15.51
CA ILE A 182 -9.86 -10.23 -14.19
C ILE A 182 -9.78 -11.47 -13.32
N VAL A 183 -9.23 -11.34 -12.11
CA VAL A 183 -9.19 -12.41 -11.11
C VAL A 183 -10.26 -12.12 -10.07
N THR A 184 -11.28 -12.97 -9.99
CA THR A 184 -12.37 -12.85 -9.02
C THR A 184 -11.94 -13.25 -7.62
N VAL A 185 -12.71 -12.89 -6.59
CA VAL A 185 -12.47 -13.33 -5.21
C VAL A 185 -12.36 -14.86 -5.14
N ASN A 186 -13.25 -15.60 -5.81
CA ASN A 186 -13.23 -17.05 -5.76
C ASN A 186 -11.95 -17.63 -6.36
N GLU A 187 -11.49 -17.09 -7.49
CA GLU A 187 -10.24 -17.50 -8.11
C GLU A 187 -9.02 -17.15 -7.24
N ALA A 188 -9.04 -16.00 -6.57
CA ALA A 188 -7.97 -15.59 -5.67
C ALA A 188 -7.86 -16.51 -4.45
N LEU A 189 -8.98 -16.94 -3.88
CA LEU A 189 -8.99 -17.79 -2.68
C LEU A 189 -8.87 -19.29 -3.00
N ALA A 190 -9.02 -19.68 -4.27
CA ALA A 190 -8.99 -21.08 -4.69
C ALA A 190 -7.66 -21.77 -4.32
N GLY A 191 -7.75 -23.05 -3.93
CA GLY A 191 -6.59 -23.88 -3.64
C GLY A 191 -5.94 -23.64 -2.27
N LEU A 192 -6.46 -22.72 -1.45
CA LEU A 192 -6.09 -22.70 -0.03
C LEU A 192 -6.72 -23.91 0.68
N PRO A 193 -5.98 -24.58 1.58
CA PRO A 193 -6.54 -25.61 2.45
C PRO A 193 -7.54 -25.00 3.44
N ASP A 194 -8.28 -25.84 4.15
CA ASP A 194 -9.09 -25.34 5.27
C ASP A 194 -8.16 -24.79 6.38
N PRO A 195 -8.32 -23.52 6.80
CA PRO A 195 -7.49 -22.95 7.87
C PRO A 195 -7.71 -23.57 9.26
N GLU A 196 -8.73 -24.40 9.46
CA GLU A 196 -8.91 -25.20 10.68
C GLU A 196 -8.14 -26.53 10.64
N GLU A 197 -7.72 -26.98 9.46
CA GLU A 197 -6.88 -28.16 9.28
C GLU A 197 -5.39 -27.82 9.40
N ILE A 198 -4.57 -28.84 9.69
CA ILE A 198 -3.11 -28.68 9.72
C ILE A 198 -2.64 -28.35 8.30
N ASN A 199 -2.03 -27.18 8.15
CA ASN A 199 -1.47 -26.70 6.89
C ASN A 199 -0.27 -25.78 7.14
N ASP A 200 0.62 -25.68 6.17
CA ASP A 200 1.86 -24.89 6.25
C ASP A 200 1.74 -23.51 5.60
N VAL A 201 0.53 -23.05 5.29
CA VAL A 201 0.33 -21.78 4.58
C VAL A 201 0.53 -20.61 5.56
N PRO A 202 1.52 -19.71 5.33
CA PRO A 202 1.82 -18.64 6.27
C PRO A 202 0.62 -17.71 6.47
N ASN A 203 0.37 -17.39 7.74
CA ASN A 203 -0.69 -16.47 8.18
C ASN A 203 -2.12 -16.88 7.76
N HIS A 204 -2.34 -18.16 7.47
CA HIS A 204 -3.65 -18.72 7.14
C HIS A 204 -4.39 -19.24 8.38
N VAL A 205 -4.63 -18.34 9.34
CA VAL A 205 -5.25 -18.69 10.63
C VAL A 205 -6.54 -17.90 10.84
N ILE A 206 -7.59 -18.57 11.30
CA ILE A 206 -8.87 -17.93 11.63
C ILE A 206 -8.72 -17.08 12.88
N LYS A 207 -9.19 -15.84 12.81
CA LYS A 207 -9.42 -15.01 13.98
C LYS A 207 -10.78 -15.32 14.61
N PRO A 208 -10.84 -15.91 15.82
CA PRO A 208 -12.12 -16.28 16.43
C PRO A 208 -12.96 -15.06 16.72
N LEU A 209 -14.29 -15.21 16.59
CA LEU A 209 -15.26 -14.15 16.83
C LEU A 209 -16.30 -14.58 17.87
N PRO A 210 -16.82 -13.62 18.67
CA PRO A 210 -17.91 -13.91 19.60
C PRO A 210 -19.14 -14.49 18.87
N PRO A 211 -19.87 -15.47 19.46
CA PRO A 211 -21.04 -16.10 18.82
C PRO A 211 -22.12 -15.11 18.37
N LYS A 212 -22.29 -13.99 19.10
CA LYS A 212 -23.22 -12.91 18.72
C LYS A 212 -22.86 -12.26 17.38
N LYS A 213 -21.56 -12.13 17.05
CA LYS A 213 -21.11 -11.59 15.76
C LYS A 213 -21.27 -12.61 14.64
N LEU A 214 -20.95 -13.88 14.89
CA LEU A 214 -21.14 -14.98 13.93
C LEU A 214 -22.61 -15.06 13.46
N LYS A 215 -23.57 -14.97 14.40
CA LYS A 215 -25.01 -14.93 14.08
C LYS A 215 -25.42 -13.77 13.17
N LYS A 216 -24.75 -12.61 13.29
CA LYS A 216 -25.01 -11.45 12.42
C LYS A 216 -24.37 -11.65 11.04
N ILE A 217 -23.13 -12.15 11.01
CA ILE A 217 -22.41 -12.49 9.77
C ILE A 217 -23.21 -13.49 8.93
N ALA A 218 -23.79 -14.51 9.56
CA ALA A 218 -24.58 -15.54 8.88
C ALA A 218 -25.81 -15.01 8.13
N ARG A 219 -26.26 -13.79 8.43
CA ARG A 219 -27.39 -13.14 7.75
C ARG A 219 -26.98 -12.23 6.60
N LEU A 220 -25.69 -11.92 6.46
CA LEU A 220 -25.18 -11.07 5.39
C LEU A 220 -25.29 -11.79 4.05
N LYS A 221 -25.82 -11.10 3.05
CA LYS A 221 -25.70 -11.51 1.63
C LYS A 221 -24.37 -11.02 1.06
N TRP A 222 -23.98 -11.57 -0.08
CA TRP A 222 -22.79 -11.08 -0.81
C TRP A 222 -22.90 -9.59 -1.11
N GLY A 223 -21.84 -8.84 -0.78
CA GLY A 223 -21.74 -7.40 -0.92
C GLY A 223 -22.27 -6.60 0.28
N GLU A 224 -22.98 -7.21 1.23
CA GLU A 224 -23.48 -6.50 2.40
C GLU A 224 -22.42 -6.34 3.49
N GLY A 225 -22.34 -5.14 4.08
CA GLY A 225 -21.49 -4.83 5.22
C GLY A 225 -22.25 -4.86 6.54
N LEU A 226 -21.65 -5.46 7.58
CA LEU A 226 -22.25 -5.49 8.91
C LEU A 226 -22.04 -4.19 9.71
N VAL A 227 -20.95 -3.48 9.45
CA VAL A 227 -20.55 -2.27 10.18
C VAL A 227 -20.51 -1.10 9.21
N LEU A 228 -20.98 0.06 9.64
CA LEU A 228 -20.86 1.31 8.91
C LEU A 228 -19.96 2.26 9.70
N TYR A 229 -19.04 2.94 9.03
CA TYR A 229 -18.19 3.97 9.63
C TYR A 229 -18.20 5.25 8.79
N LYS A 230 -17.83 6.37 9.42
CA LYS A 230 -17.80 7.68 8.77
C LYS A 230 -16.42 7.94 8.17
N GLY A 231 -16.37 8.25 6.89
CA GLY A 231 -15.20 8.81 6.20
C GLY A 231 -15.27 10.34 6.09
N ALA A 232 -14.35 10.92 5.33
CA ALA A 232 -14.29 12.35 5.05
C ALA A 232 -15.61 12.86 4.45
N GLY A 233 -16.00 14.09 4.82
CA GLY A 233 -17.22 14.72 4.29
C GLY A 233 -18.51 13.98 4.65
N LYS A 234 -18.56 13.31 5.81
CA LYS A 234 -19.71 12.54 6.31
C LYS A 234 -20.14 11.35 5.43
N LYS A 235 -19.27 10.89 4.50
CA LYS A 235 -19.54 9.67 3.72
C LYS A 235 -19.63 8.47 4.66
N VAL A 236 -20.61 7.61 4.44
CA VAL A 236 -20.78 6.37 5.20
C VAL A 236 -20.20 5.22 4.38
N LEU A 237 -19.23 4.51 4.96
CA LEU A 237 -18.52 3.41 4.31
C LEU A 237 -18.83 2.09 5.03
N PRO A 238 -19.10 1.00 4.29
CA PRO A 238 -19.29 -0.30 4.89
C PRO A 238 -17.96 -0.96 5.28
N ASN A 239 -18.00 -1.78 6.32
CA ASN A 239 -16.94 -2.69 6.76
C ASN A 239 -17.59 -4.00 7.21
N TRP A 240 -16.79 -5.04 7.45
CA TRP A 240 -17.31 -6.40 7.72
C TRP A 240 -18.19 -6.86 6.56
N ILE A 241 -17.65 -6.73 5.35
CA ILE A 241 -18.35 -6.97 4.09
C ILE A 241 -18.23 -8.45 3.73
N ARG A 242 -19.35 -9.15 3.52
CA ARG A 242 -19.31 -10.48 2.91
C ARG A 242 -18.93 -10.32 1.45
N LEU A 243 -17.78 -10.85 1.06
CA LEU A 243 -17.31 -10.72 -0.31
C LEU A 243 -18.23 -11.45 -1.28
N HIS A 244 -18.33 -10.89 -2.49
CA HIS A 244 -19.01 -11.55 -3.59
C HIS A 244 -18.00 -12.41 -4.35
N PRO A 245 -18.23 -13.73 -4.49
CA PRO A 245 -17.21 -14.65 -5.00
C PRO A 245 -16.85 -14.38 -6.47
N PHE A 246 -17.82 -13.99 -7.29
CA PHE A 246 -17.62 -13.75 -8.74
C PHE A 246 -17.30 -12.29 -9.10
N LYS A 247 -16.90 -11.46 -8.13
CA LYS A 247 -16.51 -10.06 -8.37
C LYS A 247 -15.12 -9.83 -7.78
N LEU A 248 -14.52 -8.69 -8.14
CA LEU A 248 -13.34 -8.18 -7.45
C LEU A 248 -13.69 -7.82 -6.01
N ALA A 249 -12.72 -7.96 -5.11
CA ALA A 249 -12.88 -7.45 -3.76
C ALA A 249 -12.93 -5.90 -3.77
N PRO A 250 -13.62 -5.28 -2.80
CA PRO A 250 -13.42 -3.86 -2.51
C PRO A 250 -11.94 -3.58 -2.18
N THR A 251 -11.55 -2.31 -2.19
CA THR A 251 -10.18 -1.92 -1.83
C THR A 251 -9.80 -2.48 -0.46
N VAL A 252 -8.71 -3.25 -0.41
CA VAL A 252 -8.17 -3.77 0.86
C VAL A 252 -7.42 -2.63 1.55
N LEU A 253 -7.94 -2.23 2.72
CA LEU A 253 -7.37 -1.22 3.62
C LEU A 253 -6.88 -1.92 4.89
N GLY A 254 -5.96 -1.31 5.65
CA GLY A 254 -5.54 -1.90 6.94
C GLY A 254 -6.69 -2.09 7.94
N SER A 255 -7.74 -1.28 7.82
CA SER A 255 -8.97 -1.38 8.63
C SER A 255 -10.06 -2.26 8.00
N SER A 256 -9.86 -2.76 6.77
CA SER A 256 -10.82 -3.66 6.12
C SER A 256 -10.96 -4.94 6.93
N ARG A 257 -12.20 -5.35 7.13
CA ARG A 257 -12.57 -6.65 7.67
C ARG A 257 -13.50 -7.26 6.66
N PHE A 258 -13.01 -8.24 5.91
CA PHE A 258 -13.82 -8.97 4.94
C PHE A 258 -14.30 -10.28 5.55
N VAL A 259 -15.55 -10.64 5.24
CA VAL A 259 -16.16 -11.92 5.59
C VAL A 259 -16.04 -12.84 4.38
N HIS A 260 -15.68 -14.10 4.64
CA HIS A 260 -15.52 -15.13 3.61
C HIS A 260 -16.82 -15.26 2.76
N PRO A 261 -16.75 -15.47 1.43
CA PRO A 261 -17.95 -15.53 0.59
C PRO A 261 -18.96 -16.59 1.05
N TYR A 262 -18.47 -17.75 1.50
CA TYR A 262 -19.28 -18.92 1.82
C TYR A 262 -19.35 -19.24 3.31
N GLU A 263 -18.36 -18.80 4.09
CA GLU A 263 -18.23 -19.17 5.50
C GLU A 263 -18.58 -18.00 6.42
N ASN A 264 -18.90 -18.31 7.67
CA ASN A 264 -19.32 -17.33 8.67
C ASN A 264 -18.15 -16.79 9.49
N ARG A 265 -17.01 -16.55 8.86
CA ARG A 265 -15.79 -16.03 9.48
C ARG A 265 -15.25 -14.83 8.73
N LEU A 266 -14.32 -14.12 9.35
CA LEU A 266 -13.48 -13.18 8.61
C LEU A 266 -12.51 -13.95 7.72
N LEU A 267 -12.04 -13.29 6.67
CA LEU A 267 -10.85 -13.73 5.97
C LEU A 267 -9.66 -13.78 6.94
N THR A 268 -8.83 -14.81 6.77
CA THR A 268 -7.48 -14.92 7.31
C THR A 268 -6.58 -13.81 6.74
N VAL A 269 -5.39 -13.66 7.29
CA VAL A 269 -4.39 -12.71 6.75
C VAL A 269 -3.94 -13.17 5.36
N ARG A 270 -3.67 -14.46 5.16
CA ARG A 270 -3.33 -15.05 3.85
C ARG A 270 -4.36 -14.74 2.76
N GLU A 271 -5.65 -14.96 3.04
CA GLU A 271 -6.70 -14.69 2.06
C GLU A 271 -6.76 -13.19 1.70
N GLN A 272 -6.54 -12.30 2.67
CA GLN A 272 -6.43 -10.85 2.39
C GLN A 272 -5.15 -10.49 1.61
N ALA A 273 -4.03 -11.17 1.89
CA ALA A 273 -2.77 -10.98 1.18
C ALA A 273 -2.90 -11.37 -0.30
N ARG A 274 -3.56 -12.49 -0.61
CA ARG A 274 -3.92 -12.85 -1.99
C ARG A 274 -4.81 -11.81 -2.64
N LEU A 275 -5.74 -11.19 -1.89
CA LEU A 275 -6.56 -10.10 -2.42
C LEU A 275 -5.76 -8.83 -2.80
N MET A 276 -4.54 -8.72 -2.27
CA MET A 276 -3.57 -7.66 -2.55
C MET A 276 -2.50 -8.08 -3.56
N GLY A 277 -2.55 -9.31 -4.08
CA GLY A 277 -1.59 -9.82 -5.06
C GLY A 277 -0.27 -10.32 -4.48
N PHE A 278 -0.17 -10.50 -3.15
CA PHE A 278 1.02 -11.09 -2.55
C PHE A 278 1.12 -12.59 -2.86
N PRO A 279 2.34 -13.12 -3.06
CA PRO A 279 2.55 -14.54 -3.24
C PRO A 279 2.38 -15.29 -1.91
N ASP A 280 2.17 -16.61 -1.97
CA ASP A 280 1.76 -17.42 -0.82
C ASP A 280 2.88 -17.64 0.20
N GLU A 281 4.12 -17.58 -0.24
CA GLU A 281 5.32 -17.68 0.59
C GLU A 281 5.57 -16.40 1.40
N PHE A 282 4.92 -15.28 1.07
CA PHE A 282 5.16 -14.00 1.75
C PHE A 282 4.59 -14.01 3.17
N VAL A 283 5.43 -13.96 4.19
CA VAL A 283 5.06 -14.04 5.61
C VAL A 283 4.68 -12.64 6.15
N PHE A 284 3.70 -12.55 7.03
CA PHE A 284 3.26 -11.30 7.69
C PHE A 284 3.39 -11.34 9.21
#